data_AF-A0A495QWD8-F1
#
_entry.id   AF-A0A495QWD8-F1
#
_cell.length_a   1.000
_cell.length_b   1.000
_cell.length_c   1.000
_cell.angle_alpha   90.00
_cell.angle_beta   90.00
_cell.angle_gamma   90.00
#
_symmetry.space_group_name_H-M   'P 1'
#
loop_
_entity.id
_entity.type
_entity.pdbx_description
1 polymer ?
#
loop_
_entity_poly.entity_id
_entity_poly.type
_entity_poly.pdbx_seq_one_letter_code
_entity_poly.pdbx_strand_id
1 'polypeptide(L)' 'MGRLLATGAAAVAALLMGVGLIGMTVGDFRLAGFSFLSASLVIYIRETRLIDA' A
#
# COMPACT_ATOMS: atom_id res chain seq x y z
N MET A 1 -16.83 -11.62 3.95
CA MET A 1 -15.53 -11.28 4.59
C MET A 1 -14.49 -10.78 3.59
N GLY A 2 -14.33 -11.42 2.41
CA GLY A 2 -13.32 -11.03 1.40
C GLY A 2 -13.39 -9.57 0.93
N ARG A 3 -14.59 -9.00 0.70
CA ARG A 3 -14.75 -7.58 0.35
C ARG A 3 -14.23 -6.61 1.42
N LEU A 4 -14.52 -6.87 2.70
CA LEU A 4 -14.05 -6.02 3.81
C LEU A 4 -12.53 -6.03 3.93
N LEU A 5 -11.92 -7.21 3.80
CA LEU A 5 -10.47 -7.34 3.80
C LEU A 5 -9.83 -6.72 2.54
N ALA A 6 -10.47 -6.82 1.37
CA ALA A 6 -10.02 -6.16 0.16
C ALA A 6 -10.11 -4.61 0.27
N THR A 7 -11.16 -4.09 0.91
CA THR A 7 -11.28 -2.65 1.20
C THR A 7 -10.23 -2.21 2.24
N GLY A 8 -9.99 -3.02 3.27
CA GLY A 8 -8.94 -2.75 4.26
C GLY A 8 -7.54 -2.71 3.64
N ALA A 9 -7.22 -3.66 2.76
CA ALA A 9 -5.96 -3.67 2.04
C ALA A 9 -5.79 -2.45 1.11
N ALA A 10 -6.87 -2.00 0.47
CA ALA A 10 -6.86 -0.77 -0.33
C ALA A 10 -6.57 0.47 0.55
N ALA A 11 -7.18 0.55 1.74
CA ALA A 11 -6.92 1.64 2.68
C ALA A 11 -5.47 1.65 3.20
N VAL A 12 -4.91 0.47 3.47
CA VAL A 12 -3.49 0.34 3.89
C VAL A 12 -2.55 0.78 2.77
N ALA A 13 -2.81 0.39 1.52
CA ALA A 13 -2.01 0.82 0.38
C ALA A 13 -2.07 2.35 0.16
N ALA A 14 -3.25 2.95 0.31
CA ALA A 14 -3.41 4.40 0.23
C ALA A 14 -2.63 5.14 1.34
N LEU A 15 -2.65 4.62 2.57
CA LEU A 15 -1.85 5.17 3.66
C LEU A 15 -0.35 5.08 3.37
N LEU A 16 0.12 3.93 2.89
CA LEU A 16 1.52 3.73 2.50
C LEU A 16 1.96 4.68 1.39
N MET A 17 1.11 4.93 0.38
CA MET A 17 1.36 5.97 -0.63
C MET A 17 1.44 7.37 -0.01
N GLY A 18 0.54 7.70 0.92
CA GLY A 18 0.57 8.98 1.63
C GLY A 18 1.86 9.18 2.42
N VAL A 19 2.31 8.16 3.17
CA VAL A 19 3.58 8.18 3.90
C VAL A 19 4.76 8.32 2.92
N GLY A 20 4.70 7.65 1.78
CA GLY A 20 5.71 7.77 0.73
C GLY A 20 5.83 9.18 0.17
N LEU A 21 4.69 9.84 -0.09
CA LEU A 21 4.64 11.24 -0.53
C LEU A 21 5.20 12.18 0.53
N ILE A 22 4.84 11.99 1.80
CA ILE A 22 5.39 12.79 2.91
C ILE A 22 6.91 12.57 3.01
N GLY A 23 7.39 11.34 2.89
CA GLY A 23 8.82 11.03 2.86
C GLY A 23 9.58 11.76 1.74
N MET A 24 8.96 11.89 0.56
CA MET A 24 9.53 12.69 -0.53
C MET A 24 9.63 14.18 -0.16
N THR A 25 8.66 14.73 0.57
CA THR A 25 8.71 16.16 0.99
C THR A 25 9.82 16.46 1.98
N VAL A 26 10.20 15.47 2.80
CA VAL A 26 11.28 15.59 3.80
C VAL A 26 12.65 15.30 3.17
N GLY A 27 12.70 14.88 1.90
CA GLY A 27 13.94 14.51 1.20
C GLY A 27 14.43 13.10 1.51
N ASP A 28 13.62 12.29 2.21
CA ASP A 28 13.97 10.95 2.65
C ASP A 28 13.48 9.90 1.63
N PHE A 29 14.18 9.85 0.49
CA PHE A 29 13.81 9.01 -0.65
C PHE A 29 13.84 7.50 -0.35
N ARG A 30 14.63 7.09 0.64
CA ARG A 30 14.64 5.69 1.12
C ARG A 30 13.31 5.30 1.74
N LEU A 31 12.80 6.14 2.65
CA LEU A 31 11.50 5.94 3.29
C LEU A 31 10.37 5.98 2.25
N ALA A 32 10.46 6.91 1.30
CA ALA A 32 9.52 7.00 0.19
C ALA A 32 9.47 5.72 -0.65
N GLY A 33 10.63 5.26 -1.13
CA GLY A 33 10.75 4.04 -1.93
C GLY A 33 10.25 2.79 -1.20
N PHE A 34 10.57 2.66 0.09
CA PHE A 34 10.12 1.53 0.92
C PHE A 34 8.60 1.54 1.14
N SER A 35 8.02 2.73 1.30
CA SER A 35 6.57 2.90 1.45
C SER A 35 5.83 2.56 0.15
N PHE A 36 6.35 2.99 -1.01
CA PHE A 36 5.79 2.61 -2.31
C PHE A 36 5.93 1.10 -2.59
N LEU A 37 7.07 0.50 -2.27
CA LEU A 37 7.26 -0.95 -2.39
C LEU A 37 6.25 -1.72 -1.53
N SER A 38 6.08 -1.30 -0.29
CA SER A 38 5.12 -1.90 0.64
C SER A 38 3.67 -1.73 0.16
N ALA A 39 3.31 -0.55 -0.36
CA ALA A 39 2.00 -0.32 -0.96
C ALA A 39 1.73 -1.27 -2.14
N SER A 40 2.72 -1.43 -3.01
CA SER A 40 2.62 -2.33 -4.18
C SER A 40 2.41 -3.80 -3.75
N LEU A 41 3.14 -4.26 -2.73
CA LEU A 41 2.96 -5.59 -2.12
C LEU A 41 1.55 -5.81 -1.56
N VAL A 42 1.02 -4.82 -0.84
CA VAL A 42 -0.34 -4.88 -0.27
C VAL A 42 -1.39 -4.97 -1.37
N ILE A 43 -1.24 -4.21 -2.45
CA ILE A 43 -2.15 -4.28 -3.61
C ILE A 43 -2.01 -5.64 -4.31
N TYR A 44 -0.79 -6.14 -4.51
CA TYR A 44 -0.58 -7.45 -5.13
C TYR A 44 -1.29 -8.56 -4.35
N ILE A 45 -1.12 -8.59 -3.02
CA ILE A 45 -1.78 -9.57 -2.14
C ILE A 45 -3.30 -9.39 -2.20
N ARG A 46 -3.80 -8.15 -2.16
CA ARG A 46 -5.22 -7.85 -2.30
C ARG A 46 -5.80 -8.45 -3.58
N GLU A 47 -5.15 -8.23 -4.71
CA GLU A 47 -5.63 -8.70 -6.01
C GLU A 47 -5.56 -10.24 -6.06
N THR A 48 -4.39 -10.83 -5.79
CA THR A 48 -4.17 -12.29 -5.95
C THR A 48 -4.79 -13.17 -4.89
N ARG A 49 -5.04 -12.67 -3.67
CA ARG A 49 -5.49 -13.51 -2.53
C ARG A 49 -6.84 -13.11 -1.96
N LEU A 50 -7.35 -11.91 -2.27
CA LEU A 50 -8.60 -11.44 -1.68
C LEU A 50 -9.70 -11.13 -2.70
N ILE A 51 -9.35 -10.92 -3.96
CA ILE A 51 -10.31 -10.64 -5.04
C ILE A 51 -10.42 -11.82 -6.00
N ASP A 52 -9.29 -12.37 -6.44
CA ASP A 52 -9.22 -13.50 -7.38
C ASP A 52 -9.12 -14.89 -6.71
N ALA A 53 -9.42 -14.98 -5.41
CA ALA A 53 -9.33 -16.23 -4.62
C ALA A 53 -10.66 -16.99 -4.51
#